data_AF-A0A7D9JWL9-F1
#
_entry.id   AF-A0A7D9JWL9-F1
#
_cell.length_a   1.000
_cell.length_b   1.000
_cell.length_c   1.000
_cell.angle_alpha   90.00
_cell.angle_beta   90.00
_cell.angle_gamma   90.00
#
_symmetry.space_group_name_H-M   'P 1'
#
loop_
_entity.id
_entity.type
_entity.pdbx_description
1 polymer ?
#
loop_
_entity_poly.entity_id
_entity_poly.type
_entity_poly.pdbx_seq_one_letter_code
_entity_poly.pdbx_strand_id
1 'polypeptide(L)'
;MDKDGKSVLMMASLNGELDLVKLLIYKGADFTLRSVHGKTALDFVRAFDREKIVEYLDELWRAYKEKERRKQMDSWQEDEKYAQTVNLLKTARSMASAVDVTE
;
A
#
# COMPACT_ATOMS: atom_id res chain seq x y z
N MET A 1 15.68 -1.70 18.28
CA MET A 1 14.91 -2.95 18.30
C MET A 1 15.44 -3.83 19.41
N ASP A 2 14.65 -4.75 19.95
CA ASP A 2 15.13 -5.74 20.93
C ASP A 2 15.94 -6.87 20.25
N LYS A 3 16.34 -7.88 21.03
CA LYS A 3 17.11 -9.05 20.56
C LYS A 3 16.37 -9.90 19.50
N ASP A 4 15.05 -9.81 19.42
CA ASP A 4 14.22 -10.51 18.44
C ASP A 4 13.77 -9.56 17.31
N GLY A 5 14.41 -8.38 17.19
CA GLY A 5 14.07 -7.39 16.17
C GLY A 5 12.73 -6.69 16.40
N LYS A 6 12.12 -6.80 17.59
CA LYS A 6 10.86 -6.11 17.87
C LYS A 6 11.11 -4.61 18.00
N SER A 7 10.28 -3.83 17.33
CA SER A 7 10.26 -2.37 17.47
C SER A 7 9.51 -1.96 18.74
N VAL A 8 9.66 -0.71 19.17
CA VAL A 8 8.92 -0.16 20.32
C VAL A 8 7.40 -0.27 20.10
N LEU A 9 6.95 -0.05 18.86
CA LEU A 9 5.54 -0.24 18.47
C LEU A 9 5.09 -1.69 18.68
N MET A 10 5.88 -2.68 18.28
CA MET A 10 5.53 -4.10 18.48
C MET A 10 5.39 -4.46 19.96
N MET A 11 6.24 -3.90 20.82
CA MET A 11 6.16 -4.14 22.27
C MET A 11 4.89 -3.50 22.87
N ALA A 12 4.59 -2.24 22.52
CA ALA A 12 3.36 -1.57 22.96
C ALA A 12 2.10 -2.31 22.48
N SER A 13 2.12 -2.77 21.23
CA SER A 13 1.09 -3.62 20.63
C SER A 13 0.90 -4.93 21.39
N LEU A 14 1.99 -5.63 21.74
CA LEU A 14 1.96 -6.87 22.51
C LEU A 14 1.35 -6.66 23.90
N ASN A 15 1.70 -5.56 24.56
CA ASN A 15 1.20 -5.23 25.89
C ASN A 15 -0.28 -4.81 25.91
N GLY A 16 -0.86 -4.46 24.76
CA GLY A 16 -2.24 -3.96 24.68
C GLY A 16 -2.39 -2.47 24.98
N GLU A 17 -1.31 -1.70 24.90
CA GLU A 17 -1.28 -0.28 25.25
C GLU A 17 -1.75 0.60 24.07
N LEU A 18 -3.07 0.63 23.82
CA LEU A 18 -3.66 1.32 22.67
C LEU A 18 -3.23 2.80 22.54
N ASP A 19 -3.22 3.54 23.65
CA ASP A 19 -2.88 4.96 23.64
C ASP A 19 -1.40 5.17 23.30
N LEU A 20 -0.52 4.30 23.80
CA LEU A 20 0.89 4.33 23.44
C LEU A 20 1.10 3.96 21.96
N VAL A 21 0.37 2.96 21.45
CA VAL A 21 0.40 2.60 20.02
C VAL A 21 0.01 3.82 19.16
N LYS A 22 -1.11 4.48 19.47
CA LYS A 22 -1.55 5.68 18.75
C LYS A 22 -0.52 6.81 18.82
N LEU A 23 0.05 7.05 20.01
CA LEU A 23 1.09 8.07 20.20
C LEU A 23 2.34 7.77 19.37
N LEU A 24 2.81 6.52 19.35
CA LEU A 24 3.98 6.11 18.58
C LEU A 24 3.76 6.31 17.09
N ILE A 25 2.61 5.87 16.56
CA ILE A 25 2.25 6.10 15.15
C ILE A 25 2.19 7.59 14.84
N TYR A 26 1.56 8.39 15.70
CA TYR A 26 1.50 9.85 15.52
C TYR A 26 2.88 10.50 15.49
N LYS A 27 3.84 9.97 16.26
CA LYS A 27 5.24 10.42 16.26
C LYS A 27 6.07 9.87 15.09
N GLY A 28 5.46 9.14 14.15
CA GLY A 28 6.12 8.62 12.95
C GLY A 28 6.76 7.26 13.14
N ALA A 29 6.35 6.47 14.15
CA ALA A 29 6.80 5.09 14.25
C ALA A 29 6.40 4.28 13.01
N ASP A 30 7.36 3.61 12.41
CA ASP A 30 7.14 2.77 11.24
C ASP A 30 6.45 1.45 11.63
N PHE A 31 5.18 1.34 11.27
CA PHE A 31 4.34 0.16 11.52
C PHE A 31 4.51 -0.96 10.47
N THR A 32 5.30 -0.72 9.42
CA THR A 32 5.61 -1.70 8.38
C THR A 32 6.82 -2.57 8.72
N LEU A 33 7.56 -2.20 9.77
CA LEU A 33 8.72 -2.95 10.26
C LEU A 33 8.37 -4.39 10.59
N ARG A 34 9.36 -5.26 10.39
CA ARG A 34 9.28 -6.70 10.67
C ARG A 34 10.34 -7.09 11.69
N SER A 35 9.94 -7.92 12.65
CA SER A 35 10.85 -8.60 13.57
C SER A 35 11.74 -9.61 12.83
N VAL A 36 12.70 -10.23 13.53
CA VAL A 36 13.56 -11.27 12.94
C VAL A 36 12.77 -12.47 12.42
N HIS A 37 11.55 -12.67 12.91
CA HIS A 37 10.62 -13.71 12.46
C HIS A 37 9.69 -13.26 11.32
N GLY A 38 9.93 -12.09 10.74
CA GLY A 38 9.11 -11.54 9.66
C GLY A 38 7.76 -10.96 10.11
N LYS A 39 7.49 -10.90 11.42
CA LYS A 39 6.21 -10.45 12.00
C LYS A 39 6.17 -8.94 12.20
N THR A 40 5.06 -8.32 11.79
CA THR A 40 4.72 -6.90 12.00
C THR A 40 4.00 -6.68 13.34
N ALA A 41 3.81 -5.43 13.75
CA ALA A 41 3.00 -5.10 14.94
C ALA A 41 1.55 -5.65 14.83
N LEU A 42 0.96 -5.61 13.64
CA LEU A 42 -0.39 -6.15 13.37
C LEU A 42 -0.44 -7.68 13.57
N ASP A 43 0.62 -8.39 13.19
CA ASP A 43 0.69 -9.84 13.39
C ASP A 43 0.74 -10.22 14.87
N PHE A 44 1.42 -9.42 15.69
CA PHE A 44 1.45 -9.64 17.13
C PHE A 44 0.08 -9.41 17.77
N VAL A 45 -0.59 -8.28 17.53
CA VAL A 45 -1.87 -7.98 18.21
C VAL A 45 -2.98 -8.97 17.90
N ARG A 46 -2.97 -9.59 16.72
CA ARG A 46 -3.92 -10.65 16.34
C ARG A 46 -3.75 -11.93 17.14
N ALA A 47 -2.54 -12.21 17.63
CA ALA A 47 -2.27 -13.40 18.43
C ALA A 47 -2.67 -13.25 19.91
N PHE A 48 -2.93 -12.03 20.39
CA PHE A 48 -3.16 -11.71 21.82
C PHE A 48 -4.50 -11.04 22.10
N ASP A 49 -5.47 -11.17 21.18
CA ASP A 49 -6.85 -10.69 21.34
C ASP A 49 -6.94 -9.18 21.69
N ARG A 50 -6.17 -8.36 20.98
CA ARG A 50 -6.13 -6.90 21.16
C ARG A 50 -7.01 -6.20 20.13
N GLU A 51 -8.30 -6.51 20.11
CA GLU A 51 -9.26 -6.09 19.06
C GLU A 51 -9.15 -4.61 18.68
N LYS A 52 -9.15 -3.69 19.66
CA LYS A 52 -9.05 -2.25 19.39
C LYS A 52 -7.75 -1.83 18.69
N ILE A 53 -6.65 -2.54 18.98
CA ILE A 53 -5.36 -2.29 18.33
C ILE A 53 -5.33 -2.94 16.95
N VAL A 54 -5.94 -4.13 16.79
CA VAL A 54 -6.12 -4.78 15.48
C VAL A 54 -6.89 -3.85 14.55
N GLU A 55 -8.04 -3.34 14.97
CA GLU A 55 -8.87 -2.41 14.21
C GLU A 55 -8.06 -1.18 13.77
N TYR A 56 -7.40 -0.51 14.72
CA TYR A 56 -6.60 0.67 14.44
C TYR A 56 -5.45 0.41 13.44
N LEU A 57 -4.69 -0.67 13.63
CA LEU A 57 -3.59 -1.01 12.73
C LEU A 57 -4.10 -1.50 11.36
N ASP A 58 -5.23 -2.21 11.29
CA ASP A 58 -5.84 -2.63 10.03
C ASP A 58 -6.31 -1.44 9.19
N GLU A 59 -6.92 -0.44 9.81
CA GLU A 59 -7.29 0.82 9.15
C GLU A 59 -6.05 1.53 8.56
N LEU A 60 -4.97 1.61 9.32
CA LEU A 60 -3.70 2.19 8.85
C LEU A 60 -3.14 1.42 7.64
N TRP A 61 -3.17 0.08 7.67
CA TRP A 61 -2.71 -0.74 6.54
C TRP A 61 -3.56 -0.57 5.29
N ARG A 62 -4.89 -0.42 5.44
CA ARG A 62 -5.79 -0.13 4.31
C ARG A 62 -5.45 1.22 3.67
N ALA A 63 -5.29 2.25 4.49
CA ALA A 63 -4.91 3.59 4.02
C ALA A 63 -3.52 3.59 3.35
N TYR A 64 -2.55 2.86 3.91
CA TYR A 64 -1.21 2.69 3.33
C TYR A 64 -1.28 2.06 1.93
N LYS A 65 -1.99 0.93 1.79
CA LYS A 65 -2.14 0.24 0.50
C LYS A 65 -2.88 1.08 -0.55
N GLU A 66 -3.88 1.86 -0.13
CA GLU A 66 -4.56 2.79 -1.04
C GLU A 66 -3.61 3.87 -1.56
N LYS A 67 -2.81 4.47 -0.67
CA LYS A 67 -1.83 5.49 -1.05
C LYS A 67 -0.79 4.94 -2.01
N GLU A 68 -0.28 3.73 -1.76
CA GLU A 68 0.68 3.07 -2.66
C GLU A 68 0.05 2.76 -4.02
N ARG A 69 -1.18 2.24 -4.05
CA ARG A 69 -1.92 2.01 -5.31
C ARG A 69 -2.12 3.30 -6.09
N ARG A 70 -2.44 4.41 -5.41
CA ARG A 70 -2.63 5.71 -6.05
C ARG A 70 -1.35 6.25 -6.66
N LYS A 71 -0.22 6.21 -5.93
CA LYS A 71 1.10 6.59 -6.49
C LYS A 71 1.43 5.76 -7.74
N GLN A 72 1.13 4.46 -7.67
CA GLN A 72 1.30 3.58 -8.81
C GLN A 72 0.36 3.98 -9.96
N MET A 73 -0.93 4.25 -9.70
CA MET A 73 -1.90 4.73 -10.69
C MET A 73 -1.47 6.04 -11.37
N ASP A 74 -1.00 7.01 -10.58
CA ASP A 74 -0.52 8.30 -11.08
C ASP A 74 0.71 8.11 -11.99
N SER A 75 1.55 7.10 -11.70
CA SER A 75 2.65 6.68 -12.60
C SER A 75 2.14 6.08 -13.92
N TRP A 76 0.99 5.42 -13.95
CA TRP A 76 0.39 4.90 -15.19
C TRP A 76 -0.35 5.98 -15.99
N GLN A 77 -0.69 7.14 -15.40
CA GLN A 77 -1.36 8.23 -16.13
C GLN A 77 -0.43 9.01 -17.06
N GLU A 78 0.88 9.08 -16.74
CA GLU A 78 1.88 9.59 -17.70
C GLU A 78 1.99 8.67 -18.92
N ASP A 79 1.86 7.36 -18.71
CA ASP A 79 1.82 6.35 -19.77
C ASP A 79 0.47 6.31 -20.50
N GLU A 80 -0.66 6.69 -19.89
CA GLU A 80 -1.99 6.67 -20.50
C GLU A 80 -2.14 7.71 -21.62
N LYS A 81 -1.42 8.84 -21.54
CA LYS A 81 -1.29 9.78 -22.66
C LYS A 81 -0.59 9.12 -23.86
N TYR A 82 0.36 8.23 -23.61
CA TYR A 82 1.03 7.40 -24.62
C TYR A 82 0.14 6.23 -25.09
N ALA A 83 -0.66 5.64 -24.21
CA ALA A 83 -1.62 4.59 -24.57
C ALA A 83 -2.77 5.12 -25.44
N GLN A 84 -3.28 6.33 -25.16
CA GLN A 84 -4.28 7.03 -25.98
C GLN A 84 -3.71 7.42 -27.34
N THR A 85 -2.48 7.96 -27.43
CA THR A 85 -1.85 8.24 -28.73
C THR A 85 -1.59 6.97 -29.53
N VAL A 86 -1.15 5.88 -28.89
CA VAL A 86 -0.93 4.58 -29.56
C VAL A 86 -2.25 3.97 -30.04
N ASN A 87 -3.33 4.06 -29.25
CA ASN A 87 -4.65 3.62 -29.71
C ASN A 87 -5.16 4.48 -30.88
N LEU A 88 -5.03 5.81 -30.80
CA LEU A 88 -5.38 6.74 -31.87
C LEU A 88 -4.60 6.45 -33.17
N LEU A 89 -3.29 6.20 -33.08
CA LEU A 89 -2.43 5.84 -34.21
C LEU A 89 -2.81 4.49 -34.83
N LYS A 90 -3.16 3.50 -34.00
CA LYS A 90 -3.64 2.19 -34.48
C LYS A 90 -4.97 2.31 -35.23
N THR A 91 -5.93 3.09 -34.72
CA THR A 91 -7.19 3.36 -35.43
C THR A 91 -6.98 4.16 -36.71
N ALA A 92 -6.10 5.16 -36.71
CA ALA A 92 -5.80 5.95 -37.91
C ALA A 92 -5.20 5.09 -39.04
N ARG A 93 -4.32 4.15 -38.70
CA ARG A 93 -3.74 3.20 -39.67
C ARG A 93 -4.77 2.21 -40.22
N SER A 94 -5.70 1.77 -39.39
CA SER A 94 -6.84 0.93 -39.81
C SER A 94 -7.77 1.65 -40.79
N MET A 95 -7.98 2.96 -40.61
CA MET A 95 -8.80 3.76 -41.52
C MET A 95 -8.10 4.05 -42.84
N ALA A 96 -6.78 4.31 -42.82
CA ALA A 96 -6.00 4.54 -44.03
C ALA A 96 -5.92 3.30 -44.95
N SER A 97 -5.91 2.08 -44.37
CA SER A 97 -5.95 0.83 -45.15
C SER A 97 -7.31 0.55 -45.80
N ALA A 98 -8.39 1.19 -45.35
CA ALA A 98 -9.74 0.99 -45.88
C ALA A 98 -10.06 1.90 -47.08
N VAL A 99 -9.15 2.84 -47.42
CA VAL A 99 -9.34 3.84 -48.49
C VAL A 99 -8.68 3.40 -49.82
N ASP A 100 -7.86 2.35 -49.83
CA ASP A 100 -7.09 1.91 -51.02
C ASP A 100 -7.67 0.66 -51.72
N VAL A 101 -8.92 0.26 -51.40
CA VAL A 101 -9.61 -0.91 -52.01
C VAL A 101 -10.86 -0.48 -52.81
N THR A 102 -11.00 0.82 -53.08
CA THR A 102 -12.08 1.35 -53.92
C THR A 102 -11.51 2.23 -55.04
N GLU A 103 -10.90 1.59 -56.05
CA GLU A 103 -11.18 1.73 -57.50
C GLU A 103 -10.24 0.85 -58.33
#